data_AF-A0A509EKL0-F1
#
_entry.id   AF-A0A509EKL0-F1
#
_cell.length_a   1.000
_cell.length_b   1.000
_cell.length_c   1.000
_cell.angle_alpha   90.00
_cell.angle_beta   90.00
_cell.angle_gamma   90.00
#
_symmetry.space_group_name_H-M   'P 1'
#
loop_
_entity.id
_entity.type
_entity.pdbx_description
1 polymer ?
#
loop_
_entity_poly.entity_id
_entity_poly.type
_entity_poly.pdbx_seq_one_letter_code
_entity_poly.pdbx_strand_id
1 'polypeptide(L)'
;MTDDLQEGPLAQTQYAPAPTKLTAREQRRRRRQRRKRGEEVLAWILVPVICFGLYWGVNAGFSALGTSPGQVWDQLMQVKALMEKRAG
;
A
#
# COMPACT_ATOMS: atom_id res chain seq x y z
N MET A 1 -42.76 51.55 -18.24
CA MET A 1 -41.66 50.62 -18.57
C MET A 1 -41.83 49.42 -17.66
N THR A 2 -42.69 48.52 -18.13
CA THR A 2 -42.77 47.11 -17.73
C THR A 2 -41.58 46.37 -18.35
N ASP A 3 -41.28 45.17 -17.83
CA ASP A 3 -40.11 44.31 -18.10
C ASP A 3 -38.83 44.81 -17.41
N ASP A 4 -38.17 44.10 -16.48
CA ASP A 4 -37.91 42.67 -16.45
C ASP A 4 -37.96 42.12 -15.00
N LEU A 5 -39.09 41.54 -14.58
CA LEU A 5 -39.09 40.56 -13.51
C LEU A 5 -38.55 39.27 -14.11
N GLN A 6 -37.26 39.04 -13.91
CA GLN A 6 -36.53 37.89 -14.40
C GLN A 6 -37.04 36.60 -13.72
N GLU A 7 -38.20 36.12 -14.15
CA GLU A 7 -38.79 34.82 -13.82
C GLU A 7 -38.03 33.71 -14.58
N GLY A 8 -36.74 33.55 -14.27
CA GLY A 8 -36.05 32.29 -14.51
C GLY A 8 -36.64 31.23 -13.57
N PRO A 9 -36.76 29.95 -14.00
CA PRO A 9 -37.30 28.90 -13.15
C PRO A 9 -36.50 28.87 -11.85
N LEU A 10 -37.18 29.10 -10.71
CA LEU A 10 -36.58 29.03 -9.38
C LEU A 10 -35.78 27.74 -9.31
N ALA A 11 -34.45 27.86 -9.37
CA ALA A 11 -33.57 26.71 -9.24
C ALA A 11 -33.91 26.06 -7.91
N GLN A 12 -34.57 24.90 -7.98
CA GLN A 12 -34.93 24.13 -6.80
C GLN A 12 -33.63 23.88 -6.06
N THR A 13 -33.44 24.60 -4.96
CA THR A 13 -32.29 24.38 -4.10
C THR A 13 -32.51 22.99 -3.52
N GLN A 14 -31.84 21.98 -4.10
CA GLN A 14 -31.82 20.64 -3.56
C GLN A 14 -31.19 20.74 -2.17
N TYR A 15 -32.04 20.83 -1.15
CA TYR A 15 -31.61 20.72 0.23
C TYR A 15 -31.02 19.32 0.38
N ALA A 16 -29.70 19.23 0.45
CA ALA A 16 -29.04 18.00 0.82
C ALA A 16 -29.63 17.58 2.19
N PRO A 17 -30.10 16.33 2.35
CA PRO A 17 -30.67 15.88 3.61
C PRO A 17 -29.64 16.09 4.73
N ALA A 18 -30.09 16.67 5.85
CA ALA A 18 -29.22 16.89 7.00
C ALA A 18 -28.56 15.57 7.41
N PRO A 19 -27.25 15.56 7.72
CA PRO A 19 -26.52 14.32 8.01
C PRO A 19 -27.17 13.60 9.19
N THR A 20 -27.72 12.41 8.92
CA THR A 20 -28.40 11.60 9.93
C THR A 20 -27.44 11.32 11.07
N LYS A 21 -27.73 11.84 12.26
CA LYS A 21 -26.93 11.57 13.46
C LYS A 21 -26.97 10.06 13.71
N LEU A 22 -25.81 9.41 13.62
CA LEU A 22 -25.67 7.97 13.85
C LEU A 22 -26.24 7.62 15.21
N THR A 23 -27.09 6.60 15.23
CA THR A 23 -27.61 6.06 16.49
C THR A 23 -26.46 5.52 17.34
N ALA A 24 -26.60 5.52 18.66
CA ALA A 24 -25.56 5.04 19.58
C ALA A 24 -25.09 3.59 19.26
N ARG A 25 -25.99 2.77 18.68
CA ARG A 25 -25.70 1.41 18.21
C ARG A 25 -24.76 1.39 17.00
N GLU A 26 -24.98 2.27 16.03
CA GLU A 26 -24.11 2.42 14.86
C GLU A 26 -22.74 2.97 15.25
N GLN A 27 -22.69 3.89 16.20
CA GLN A 27 -21.44 4.45 16.71
C GLN A 27 -20.53 3.37 17.33
N ARG A 28 -21.10 2.41 18.08
CA ARG A 28 -20.36 1.24 18.60
C ARG A 28 -19.85 0.33 17.47
N ARG A 29 -20.67 0.10 16.43
CA ARG A 29 -20.31 -0.74 15.28
C ARG A 29 -19.18 -0.11 14.46
N ARG A 30 -19.21 1.22 14.27
CA ARG A 30 -18.13 2.00 13.63
C ARG A 30 -16.80 1.89 14.37
N ARG A 31 -16.79 1.89 15.71
CA ARG A 31 -15.55 1.70 16.49
C ARG A 31 -14.91 0.34 16.23
N ARG A 32 -15.71 -0.73 16.13
CA ARG A 32 -15.21 -2.08 15.81
C ARG A 32 -14.66 -2.16 14.39
N GLN A 33 -15.33 -1.53 13.42
CA GLN A 33 -14.87 -1.48 12.03
C GLN A 33 -13.60 -0.63 11.85
N ARG A 34 -13.45 0.47 12.60
CA ARG A 34 -12.24 1.30 12.56
C ARG A 34 -10.99 0.55 13.00
N ARG A 35 -11.12 -0.37 13.98
CA ARG A 35 -10.00 -1.23 14.41
C ARG A 35 -9.53 -2.14 13.28
N LYS A 36 -10.46 -2.79 12.58
CA LYS A 36 -10.16 -3.66 11.42
C LYS A 36 -9.50 -2.90 10.27
N ARG A 37 -10.01 -1.71 9.94
CA ARG A 37 -9.42 -0.87 8.89
C ARG A 37 -8.01 -0.37 9.25
N GLY A 38 -7.78 -0.03 10.52
CA GLY A 38 -6.45 0.36 10.99
C GLY A 38 -5.44 -0.78 10.84
N GLU A 39 -5.86 -2.00 11.18
CA GLU A 39 -5.04 -3.21 11.01
C GLU A 39 -4.79 -3.54 9.54
N GLU A 40 -5.78 -3.40 8.66
CA GLU A 40 -5.62 -3.58 7.20
C GLU A 40 -4.63 -2.57 6.59
N VAL A 41 -4.74 -1.29 6.94
CA VAL A 41 -3.82 -0.25 6.46
C VAL A 41 -2.42 -0.48 7.03
N LEU A 42 -2.32 -0.85 8.31
CA LEU A 42 -1.05 -1.16 8.94
C LEU A 42 -0.40 -2.36 8.24
N ALA A 43 -1.13 -3.45 7.98
CA ALA A 43 -0.62 -4.61 7.27
C ALA A 43 -0.19 -4.25 5.84
N TRP A 44 -0.96 -3.41 5.14
CA TRP A 44 -0.65 -2.99 3.78
C TRP A 44 0.64 -2.16 3.68
N ILE A 45 0.99 -1.39 4.71
CA ILE A 45 2.25 -0.65 4.78
C ILE A 45 3.37 -1.52 5.37
N LEU A 46 3.05 -2.36 6.35
CA LEU A 46 4.03 -3.20 7.03
C LEU A 46 4.67 -4.20 6.07
N VAL A 47 3.88 -4.83 5.19
CA VAL A 47 4.39 -5.77 4.19
C VAL A 47 5.46 -5.15 3.29
N PRO A 48 5.23 -4.04 2.57
CA PRO A 48 6.27 -3.42 1.73
C PRO A 48 7.46 -2.95 2.56
N VAL A 49 7.25 -2.40 3.76
CA VAL A 49 8.36 -2.01 4.66
C VAL A 49 9.25 -3.19 5.01
N ILE A 50 8.66 -4.35 5.33
CA ILE A 50 9.41 -5.59 5.57
C ILE A 50 10.16 -6.02 4.31
N CYS A 51 9.53 -6.01 3.14
CA CYS A 51 10.20 -6.36 1.88
C CYS A 51 11.41 -5.47 1.58
N PHE A 52 11.27 -4.15 1.73
CA PHE A 52 12.38 -3.21 1.54
C PHE A 52 13.46 -3.39 2.61
N GLY A 53 13.08 -3.61 3.87
CA GLY A 53 14.00 -3.88 4.96
C GLY A 53 14.82 -5.15 4.75
N LEU A 54 14.19 -6.23 4.27
CA LEU A 54 14.88 -7.47 3.93
C LEU A 54 15.81 -7.28 2.72
N TYR A 55 15.35 -6.61 1.66
CA TYR A 55 16.17 -6.36 0.48
C TYR A 55 17.43 -5.56 0.83
N TRP A 56 17.29 -4.47 1.58
CA TRP A 56 18.43 -3.69 2.05
C TRP A 56 19.27 -4.45 3.07
N GLY A 57 18.66 -5.19 3.98
CA GLY A 57 19.36 -6.00 4.98
C GLY A 57 20.26 -7.06 4.34
N VAL A 58 19.75 -7.77 3.32
CA VAL A 58 20.53 -8.72 2.54
C VAL A 58 21.67 -8.00 1.81
N ASN A 59 21.37 -6.95 1.04
CA ASN A 59 22.41 -6.22 0.30
C ASN A 59 23.49 -5.63 1.21
N ALA A 60 23.10 -5.05 2.34
CA ALA A 60 24.03 -4.50 3.34
C ALA A 60 24.87 -5.62 3.97
N GLY A 61 24.26 -6.77 4.28
CA GLY A 61 24.97 -7.94 4.78
C GLY A 61 26.06 -8.43 3.82
N PHE A 62 25.73 -8.61 2.53
CA PHE A 62 26.71 -8.96 1.51
C PHE A 62 27.79 -7.87 1.35
N SER A 63 27.39 -6.60 1.34
CA SER A 63 28.32 -5.47 1.22
C SER A 63 29.31 -5.40 2.39
N ALA A 64 28.84 -5.69 3.62
CA ALA A 64 29.69 -5.75 4.82
C ALA A 64 30.70 -6.91 4.75
N LEU A 65 30.35 -7.99 4.07
CA LEU A 65 31.26 -9.10 3.77
C LEU A 65 32.19 -8.81 2.57
N GLY A 66 32.13 -7.61 1.99
CA GLY A 66 32.94 -7.21 0.84
C GLY A 66 32.54 -7.91 -0.46
N THR A 67 31.31 -8.41 -0.56
CA THR A 67 30.81 -9.14 -1.72
C THR A 67 29.39 -8.69 -2.10
N SER A 68 28.82 -9.28 -3.15
CA SER A 68 27.46 -9.03 -3.59
C SER A 68 26.75 -10.36 -3.90
N PRO A 69 25.41 -10.40 -3.82
CA PRO A 69 24.65 -11.60 -4.16
C PRO A 69 24.96 -12.12 -5.58
N GLY A 70 25.14 -11.22 -6.55
CA GLY A 70 25.49 -11.57 -7.93
C GLY A 70 26.87 -12.22 -8.03
N GLN A 71 27.88 -11.68 -7.35
CA GLN A 71 29.22 -12.25 -7.36
C GLN A 71 29.25 -13.67 -6.77
N VAL A 72 28.52 -13.91 -5.67
CA VAL A 72 28.42 -15.26 -5.09
C VAL A 72 27.70 -16.21 -6.05
N TRP A 73 26.63 -15.76 -6.70
CA TRP A 73 25.93 -16.56 -7.69
C TRP A 73 26.81 -16.93 -8.89
N ASP A 74 27.53 -15.95 -9.45
CA ASP A 74 28.43 -16.15 -10.58
C ASP A 74 29.55 -17.15 -10.24
N GLN A 75 30.11 -17.06 -9.04
CA GLN A 75 31.11 -18.01 -8.55
C GLN A 75 30.56 -19.44 -8.46
N LEU A 76 29.34 -19.60 -7.94
CA LEU A 76 28.70 -20.92 -7.86
C LEU A 76 28.46 -21.51 -9.25
N MET A 77 28.01 -20.67 -10.20
CA MET A 77 27.78 -21.11 -11.58
C MET A 77 29.08 -21.50 -12.30
N GLN A 78 30.18 -20.77 -12.06
CA GLN A 78 31.49 -21.14 -12.59
C GLN A 78 31.97 -22.49 -12.05
N VAL A 79 31.82 -22.73 -10.74
CA VAL A 79 32.18 -24.01 -10.11
C VAL A 79 31.33 -25.15 -10.68
N LYS A 80 30.01 -24.94 -10.83
CA LYS A 80 29.11 -25.91 -11.45
C LYS A 80 29.58 -26.28 -12.86
N ALA A 81 29.85 -25.29 -13.71
CA ALA A 81 30.29 -25.52 -15.09
C ALA A 81 31.63 -26.28 -15.15
N LEU A 82 32.54 -25.99 -14.22
CA LEU A 82 33.82 -26.70 -14.11
C LEU A 82 33.63 -28.17 -13.71
N MET A 83 32.68 -28.48 -12.82
CA MET A 83 32.36 -29.86 -12.43
C MET A 83 31.74 -30.63 -13.59
N GLU A 84 30.80 -30.04 -14.32
CA GLU A 84 30.18 -30.67 -15.50
C GLU A 84 31.21 -31.00 -16.58
N LYS A 85 32.16 -30.08 -16.82
CA LYS A 85 33.27 -30.32 -17.75
C LYS A 85 34.23 -31.44 -17.31
N ARG A 86 34.34 -31.70 -16.01
CA ARG A 86 35.19 -32.79 -15.47
C ARG A 86 34.48 -34.13 -15.39
N ALA A 87 33.15 -34.13 -15.43
CA ALA A 87 32.32 -35.33 -15.34
C ALA A 87 32.01 -35.98 -16.70
N GLY A 88 32.20 -35.24 -17.80
CA GLY A 88 32.16 -35.77 -19.17
C GLY A 88 33.55 -36.04 -19.71
#